data_AF-A0A8C7X8K2-F1
#
_entry.id   AF-A0A8C7X8K2-F1
#
_cell.length_a   1.000
_cell.length_b   1.000
_cell.length_c   1.000
_cell.angle_alpha   90.00
_cell.angle_beta   90.00
_cell.angle_gamma   90.00
#
_symmetry.space_group_name_H-M   'P 1'
#
loop_
_entity.id
_entity.type
_entity.pdbx_description
1 polymer ?
#
loop_
_entity_poly.entity_id
_entity_poly.type
_entity_poly.pdbx_seq_one_letter_code
_entity_poly.pdbx_strand_id
1 'polypeptide(L)'
;MYLLEKILKAWYGCHLADTYSKLWKFKFTLLKSSFDKWPYPLLHSLYFKDLRGLKAPEACVFLRAHERSVKMFVLVEMVDTVRIPPWCFHRQLNEAVAEELNKKLANKVVYNVGLCICLYDITKLEDSYIFPGDGASHTKVHFRFVVFHPFLEEILVGKIKYCSQEGVHVTMGFFDDILIPPESLQQPAKFDEAEQVWLWEYETDEGAHDLYMDQGEEIRFRVTDEVFVDTSPTGPAAATPENAAQPGQSTAAPAEESTEKKEAPYTLIGTICEPGLGLLSWWNN
;
A
#
# COMPACT_ATOMS: atom_id res chain seq x y z
N MET A 1 -2.60 -3.31 -12.52
CA MET A 1 -2.43 -1.97 -13.13
C MET A 1 -2.94 -0.85 -12.25
N TYR A 2 -4.22 -0.86 -11.83
CA TYR A 2 -4.80 0.23 -11.02
C TYR A 2 -4.10 0.45 -9.66
N LEU A 3 -3.73 -0.64 -8.97
CA LEU A 3 -2.95 -0.59 -7.73
C LEU A 3 -1.54 0.00 -7.96
N LEU A 4 -0.86 -0.45 -9.02
CA LEU A 4 0.46 0.06 -9.40
C LEU A 4 0.42 1.54 -9.77
N GLU A 5 -0.62 1.99 -10.47
CA GLU A 5 -0.83 3.40 -10.82
C GLU A 5 -1.09 4.27 -9.57
N LYS A 6 -1.87 3.78 -8.61
CA LYS A 6 -2.08 4.45 -7.33
C LYS A 6 -0.80 4.52 -6.50
N ILE A 7 -0.01 3.46 -6.49
CA ILE A 7 1.29 3.43 -5.81
C ILE A 7 2.26 4.40 -6.47
N LEU A 8 2.35 4.41 -7.81
CA LEU A 8 3.17 5.38 -8.54
C LEU A 8 2.70 6.83 -8.29
N LYS A 9 1.39 7.07 -8.17
CA LYS A 9 0.84 8.39 -7.79
C LYS A 9 1.20 8.79 -6.36
N ALA A 10 1.14 7.86 -5.41
CA ALA A 10 1.61 8.06 -4.04
C ALA A 10 3.13 8.29 -3.98
N TRP A 11 3.89 7.64 -4.89
CA TRP A 11 5.36 7.71 -4.93
C TRP A 11 5.89 9.01 -5.56
N TYR A 12 5.19 9.57 -6.55
CA TYR A 12 5.66 10.73 -7.32
C TYR A 12 4.93 12.05 -7.06
N GLY A 13 3.86 12.06 -6.26
CA GLY A 13 3.06 13.26 -6.01
C GLY A 13 2.26 13.71 -7.24
N CYS A 14 1.14 14.42 -6.99
CA CYS A 14 0.06 14.71 -7.94
C CYS A 14 0.48 15.42 -9.26
N HIS A 15 1.68 16.00 -9.35
CA HIS A 15 2.10 16.80 -10.52
C HIS A 15 3.00 16.09 -11.54
N LEU A 16 3.55 14.90 -11.23
CA LEU A 16 4.39 14.14 -12.19
C LEU A 16 3.65 13.00 -12.91
N ALA A 17 2.51 12.55 -12.37
CA ALA A 17 1.79 11.37 -12.86
C ALA A 17 1.12 11.56 -14.23
N ASP A 18 0.65 12.77 -14.54
CA ASP A 18 -0.05 13.07 -15.81
C ASP A 18 0.89 13.07 -17.03
N THR A 19 2.18 13.33 -16.81
CA THR A 19 3.20 13.30 -17.86
C THR A 19 3.65 11.86 -18.16
N TYR A 20 3.72 11.00 -17.15
CA TYR A 20 4.12 9.59 -17.30
C TYR A 20 2.99 8.67 -17.83
N SER A 21 1.73 8.95 -17.49
CA SER A 21 0.56 8.21 -18.01
C SER A 21 0.43 8.30 -19.53
N LYS A 22 0.80 9.45 -20.12
CA LYS A 22 0.82 9.65 -21.58
C LYS A 22 2.01 8.95 -22.28
N LEU A 23 3.14 8.83 -21.60
CA LEU A 23 4.34 8.14 -22.11
C LEU A 23 4.20 6.61 -22.14
N TRP A 24 3.34 6.04 -21.29
CA TRP A 24 3.16 4.58 -21.23
C TRP A 24 2.24 4.02 -22.32
N LYS A 25 1.36 4.84 -22.92
CA LYS A 25 0.49 4.44 -24.04
C LYS A 25 1.19 4.38 -25.41
N PHE A 26 2.44 4.85 -25.52
CA PHE A 26 3.10 5.02 -26.83
C PHE A 26 4.23 4.02 -27.13
N LYS A 27 4.50 3.04 -26.25
CA LYS A 27 5.64 2.12 -26.40
C LYS A 27 5.23 0.64 -26.34
N PHE A 28 4.26 0.26 -27.15
CA PHE A 28 3.88 -1.15 -27.36
C PHE A 28 3.86 -1.56 -28.84
N THR A 29 4.79 -1.05 -29.63
CA THR A 29 5.05 -1.60 -30.95
C THR A 29 6.55 -1.56 -31.21
N LEU A 30 7.10 -2.72 -31.57
CA LEU A 30 8.50 -3.03 -31.86
C LEU A 30 9.39 -3.31 -30.65
N LEU A 31 9.31 -4.54 -30.15
CA LEU A 31 10.52 -5.24 -29.67
C LEU A 31 10.53 -6.66 -30.27
N LYS A 32 11.06 -6.75 -31.49
CA LYS A 32 11.57 -8.00 -32.05
C LYS A 32 13.07 -7.79 -32.25
N SER A 33 13.85 -8.73 -31.73
CA SER A 33 15.25 -8.98 -32.05
C SER A 33 16.32 -8.22 -31.27
N SER A 34 17.09 -9.02 -30.52
CA SER A 34 18.53 -8.89 -30.25
C SER A 34 19.03 -7.69 -29.46
N PHE A 35 19.30 -7.99 -28.19
CA PHE A 35 20.58 -7.68 -27.57
C PHE A 35 21.76 -7.99 -28.52
N ASP A 36 22.84 -7.23 -28.35
CA ASP A 36 24.16 -7.35 -29.00
C ASP A 36 24.36 -6.48 -30.26
N LYS A 37 24.70 -5.19 -30.04
CA LYS A 37 25.73 -4.40 -30.76
C LYS A 37 25.78 -2.92 -30.32
N TRP A 38 26.64 -2.65 -29.33
CA TRP A 38 27.58 -1.50 -29.25
C TRP A 38 27.05 -0.04 -29.20
N PRO A 39 27.91 1.00 -29.15
CA PRO A 39 28.44 1.74 -27.98
C PRO A 39 27.83 3.15 -27.79
N TYR A 40 28.03 3.80 -26.63
CA TYR A 40 27.83 5.26 -26.48
C TYR A 40 28.78 6.05 -27.41
N PRO A 41 28.56 7.33 -27.81
CA PRO A 41 27.64 8.37 -27.27
C PRO A 41 26.95 9.24 -28.37
N LEU A 42 26.24 10.29 -27.93
CA LEU A 42 25.69 11.43 -28.71
C LEU A 42 24.20 11.35 -29.12
N LEU A 43 23.34 11.70 -28.17
CA LEU A 43 22.24 12.64 -28.45
C LEU A 43 22.06 13.56 -27.24
N HIS A 44 23.09 14.38 -27.04
CA HIS A 44 22.95 15.69 -26.42
C HIS A 44 22.43 16.62 -27.52
N SER A 45 21.12 16.81 -27.59
CA SER A 45 20.48 17.98 -28.20
C SER A 45 18.96 17.82 -28.08
N LEU A 46 18.46 18.05 -26.87
CA LEU A 46 17.27 18.86 -26.61
C LEU A 46 17.32 19.19 -25.12
N TYR A 47 17.17 20.49 -24.82
CA TYR A 47 17.27 21.15 -23.51
C TYR A 47 18.66 21.65 -23.08
N PHE A 48 19.17 22.69 -23.77
CA PHE A 48 19.93 23.77 -23.12
C PHE A 48 19.81 25.09 -23.90
N LYS A 49 18.98 26.00 -23.38
CA LYS A 49 18.96 27.47 -23.51
C LYS A 49 17.91 27.86 -22.45
N ASP A 50 18.22 28.40 -21.30
CA ASP A 50 19.09 29.55 -21.05
C ASP A 50 19.43 29.57 -19.55
N LEU A 51 20.67 29.26 -19.17
CA LEU A 51 21.21 29.50 -17.83
C LEU A 51 22.69 29.83 -17.97
N ARG A 52 22.98 31.00 -18.53
CA ARG A 52 24.29 31.65 -18.38
C ARG A 52 24.26 32.43 -17.08
N GLY A 53 25.03 31.99 -16.08
CA GLY A 53 25.41 32.89 -14.98
C GLY A 53 25.46 32.37 -13.55
N LEU A 54 25.32 31.07 -13.27
CA LEU A 54 25.45 30.57 -11.89
C LEU A 54 26.70 29.70 -11.74
N LYS A 55 27.62 30.18 -10.90
CA LYS A 55 28.85 29.49 -10.51
C LYS A 55 28.50 28.22 -9.72
N ALA A 56 29.16 27.12 -10.05
CA ALA A 56 29.19 25.89 -9.24
C ALA A 56 29.76 26.22 -7.85
N PRO A 57 28.92 26.16 -6.79
CA PRO A 57 28.81 24.93 -6.01
C PRO A 57 27.40 24.52 -5.56
N GLU A 58 26.32 25.20 -5.96
CA GLU A 58 24.98 24.95 -5.38
C GLU A 58 24.22 23.76 -6.00
N ALA A 59 24.61 23.30 -7.19
CA ALA A 59 23.99 22.13 -7.83
C ALA A 59 24.34 20.80 -7.13
N CYS A 60 25.41 20.76 -6.32
CA CYS A 60 25.82 19.55 -5.61
C CYS A 60 25.06 19.35 -4.29
N VAL A 61 24.36 20.38 -3.80
CA VAL A 61 23.46 20.28 -2.64
C VAL A 61 22.07 19.79 -3.08
N PHE A 62 21.62 20.20 -4.26
CA PHE A 62 20.29 19.84 -4.78
C PHE A 62 20.14 18.35 -5.11
N LEU A 63 21.22 17.67 -5.52
CA LEU A 63 21.21 16.23 -5.79
C LEU A 63 21.54 15.36 -4.57
N ARG A 64 21.87 15.96 -3.41
CA ARG A 64 22.02 15.24 -2.13
C ARG A 64 20.77 15.26 -1.24
N ALA A 65 19.71 15.96 -1.66
CA ALA A 65 18.43 16.02 -0.92
C ALA A 65 17.39 15.01 -1.41
N HIS A 66 17.59 14.40 -2.57
CA HIS A 66 16.61 13.50 -3.20
C HIS A 66 17.00 12.02 -3.16
N GLU A 67 17.79 11.66 -2.14
CA GLU A 67 18.06 10.29 -1.72
C GLU A 67 17.50 10.09 -0.30
N ARG A 68 16.32 10.69 -0.02
CA ARG A 68 15.42 10.13 1.00
C ARG A 68 15.00 8.77 0.49
N SER A 69 15.81 7.77 0.83
CA SER A 69 15.50 6.36 0.72
C SER A 69 14.02 6.19 1.02
N VAL A 70 13.26 5.74 0.03
CA VAL A 70 11.82 5.56 0.15
C VAL A 70 11.63 4.29 0.98
N LYS A 71 11.75 4.45 2.28
CA LYS A 71 11.85 3.40 3.29
C LYS A 71 10.50 2.74 3.64
N MET A 72 9.43 3.06 2.91
CA MET A 72 8.09 2.48 3.13
C MET A 72 7.88 1.10 2.48
N PHE A 73 8.72 0.74 1.49
CA PHE A 73 8.63 -0.54 0.79
C PHE A 73 9.89 -1.38 1.02
N VAL A 74 9.69 -2.67 1.26
CA VAL A 74 10.75 -3.65 1.47
C VAL A 74 10.68 -4.74 0.41
N LEU A 75 11.85 -5.25 0.03
CA LEU A 75 11.95 -6.46 -0.81
C LEU A 75 12.02 -7.68 0.10
N VAL A 76 11.07 -8.58 -0.06
CA VAL A 76 10.99 -9.80 0.75
C VAL A 76 11.29 -11.00 -0.15
N GLU A 77 12.29 -11.78 0.26
CA GLU A 77 12.63 -13.05 -0.37
C GLU A 77 11.68 -14.14 0.15
N MET A 78 10.96 -14.78 -0.76
CA MET A 78 10.00 -15.83 -0.45
C MET A 78 10.19 -17.03 -1.36
N VAL A 79 9.75 -18.19 -0.86
CA VAL A 79 9.76 -19.45 -1.59
C VAL A 79 8.35 -19.98 -1.65
N ASP A 80 7.86 -20.26 -2.85
CA ASP A 80 6.51 -20.79 -3.06
C ASP A 80 6.50 -21.86 -4.13
N THR A 81 5.54 -22.78 -4.04
CA THR A 81 5.30 -23.80 -5.07
C THR A 81 4.11 -23.36 -5.91
N VAL A 82 4.39 -23.03 -7.17
CA VAL A 82 3.41 -22.52 -8.12
C VAL A 82 2.88 -23.67 -8.97
N ARG A 83 1.55 -23.83 -8.97
CA ARG A 83 0.84 -24.80 -9.82
C ARG A 83 0.49 -24.14 -11.15
N ILE A 84 1.09 -24.62 -12.23
CA ILE A 84 0.84 -24.14 -13.59
C ILE A 84 -0.05 -25.13 -14.32
N PRO A 85 -1.25 -24.70 -14.74
CA PRO A 85 -2.16 -25.59 -15.43
C PRO A 85 -1.70 -25.90 -16.86
N PRO A 86 -2.12 -27.05 -17.43
CA PRO A 86 -1.61 -27.52 -18.73
C PRO A 86 -1.97 -26.61 -19.90
N TRP A 87 -3.08 -25.87 -19.83
CA TRP A 87 -3.43 -24.90 -20.85
C TRP A 87 -2.49 -23.68 -20.88
N CYS A 88 -1.69 -23.44 -19.84
CA CYS A 88 -0.68 -22.38 -19.82
C CYS A 88 0.69 -22.84 -20.34
N PHE A 89 0.86 -24.11 -20.72
CA PHE A 89 2.16 -24.66 -21.19
C PHE A 89 2.63 -24.09 -22.52
N HIS A 90 1.75 -23.42 -23.27
CA HIS A 90 2.13 -22.73 -24.50
C HIS A 90 2.90 -21.42 -24.26
N ARG A 91 2.94 -20.91 -23.00
CA ARG A 91 3.65 -19.68 -22.62
C ARG A 91 5.02 -20.00 -22.04
N GLN A 92 5.90 -19.00 -21.97
CA GLN A 92 7.18 -19.16 -21.28
C GLN A 92 6.95 -19.38 -19.78
N LEU A 93 7.68 -20.33 -19.20
CA LEU A 93 7.52 -20.71 -17.79
C LEU A 93 7.67 -19.50 -16.84
N ASN A 94 8.65 -18.64 -17.10
CA ASN A 94 8.89 -17.44 -16.28
C ASN A 94 7.69 -16.49 -16.26
N GLU A 95 7.03 -16.31 -17.41
CA GLU A 95 5.86 -15.44 -17.54
C GLU A 95 4.64 -16.05 -16.86
N ALA A 96 4.41 -17.35 -17.05
CA ALA A 96 3.33 -18.08 -16.39
C ALA A 96 3.49 -18.08 -14.86
N VAL A 97 4.71 -18.31 -14.36
CA VAL A 97 5.02 -18.23 -12.93
C VAL A 97 4.79 -16.83 -12.39
N ALA A 98 5.27 -15.80 -13.09
CA ALA A 98 5.09 -14.42 -12.65
C ALA A 98 3.62 -14.00 -12.58
N GLU A 99 2.81 -14.45 -13.55
CA GLU A 99 1.36 -14.20 -13.57
C GLU A 99 0.66 -14.89 -12.40
N GLU A 100 0.95 -16.17 -12.15
CA GLU A 100 0.34 -16.92 -11.05
C GLU A 100 0.78 -16.41 -9.66
N LEU A 101 2.05 -16.03 -9.49
CA LEU A 101 2.52 -15.40 -8.25
C LEU A 101 1.82 -14.07 -7.99
N ASN A 102 1.67 -13.22 -9.00
CA ASN A 102 0.95 -11.96 -8.85
C ASN A 102 -0.53 -12.19 -8.54
N LYS A 103 -1.20 -13.16 -9.19
CA LYS A 103 -2.59 -13.51 -8.84
C LYS A 103 -2.74 -14.02 -7.40
N LYS A 104 -1.75 -14.80 -6.94
CA LYS A 104 -1.77 -15.41 -5.62
C LYS A 104 -1.47 -14.41 -4.50
N LEU A 105 -0.52 -13.50 -4.69
CA LEU A 105 0.00 -12.63 -3.61
C LEU A 105 -0.38 -11.15 -3.74
N ALA A 106 -0.73 -10.64 -4.93
CA ALA A 106 -1.03 -9.22 -5.06
C ALA A 106 -2.25 -8.82 -4.21
N ASN A 107 -2.12 -7.69 -3.51
CA ASN A 107 -3.14 -7.14 -2.61
C ASN A 107 -3.55 -8.10 -1.49
N LYS A 108 -2.65 -8.99 -1.08
CA LYS A 108 -2.81 -9.82 0.12
C LYS A 108 -1.84 -9.39 1.20
N VAL A 109 -2.32 -9.40 2.43
CA VAL A 109 -1.49 -9.22 3.62
C VAL A 109 -0.90 -10.58 3.98
N VAL A 110 0.42 -10.64 4.06
CA VAL A 110 1.13 -11.80 4.61
C VAL A 110 1.48 -11.49 6.06
N TYR A 111 1.12 -12.39 6.96
CA TYR A 111 1.35 -12.24 8.40
C TYR A 111 2.83 -12.02 8.71
N ASN A 112 3.15 -11.04 9.57
CA ASN A 112 4.51 -10.60 9.92
C ASN A 112 5.37 -10.08 8.76
N VAL A 113 4.77 -9.81 7.59
CA VAL A 113 5.51 -9.35 6.40
C VAL A 113 4.91 -8.04 5.86
N GLY A 114 3.59 -7.92 5.82
CA GLY A 114 2.90 -6.72 5.35
C GLY A 114 2.08 -6.94 4.07
N LEU A 115 1.73 -5.84 3.39
CA LEU A 115 0.88 -5.87 2.21
C LEU A 115 1.70 -6.10 0.94
N CYS A 116 1.48 -7.23 0.26
CA CYS A 116 2.15 -7.57 -0.99
C CYS A 116 1.59 -6.76 -2.18
N ILE A 117 2.48 -6.06 -2.90
CA ILE A 117 2.12 -5.22 -4.03
C ILE A 117 2.26 -5.97 -5.37
N CYS A 118 3.49 -6.29 -5.74
CA CYS A 118 3.81 -6.94 -7.00
C CYS A 118 5.15 -7.70 -6.93
N LEU A 119 5.29 -8.67 -7.82
CA LEU A 119 6.55 -9.38 -8.02
C LEU A 119 7.65 -8.43 -8.50
N TYR A 120 8.83 -8.48 -7.87
CA TYR A 120 10.00 -7.74 -8.30
C TYR A 120 10.79 -8.54 -9.34
N ASP A 121 11.33 -9.69 -8.93
CA ASP A 121 12.03 -10.63 -9.79
C ASP A 121 11.99 -12.07 -9.26
N ILE A 122 12.36 -13.00 -10.14
CA ILE A 122 12.50 -14.42 -9.82
C ILE A 122 14.00 -14.71 -9.75
N THR A 123 14.50 -15.04 -8.56
CA THR A 123 15.92 -15.30 -8.30
C THR A 123 16.32 -16.70 -8.76
N LYS A 124 15.48 -17.70 -8.47
CA LYS A 124 15.78 -19.10 -8.79
C LYS A 124 14.50 -19.86 -9.10
N LEU A 125 14.55 -20.65 -10.17
CA LEU A 125 13.50 -21.58 -10.57
C LEU A 125 14.03 -23.00 -10.43
N GLU A 126 13.38 -23.82 -9.59
CA GLU A 126 13.72 -25.24 -9.42
C GLU A 126 13.02 -26.10 -10.49
N ASP A 127 13.32 -27.39 -10.51
CA ASP A 127 12.72 -28.31 -11.47
C ASP A 127 11.20 -28.42 -11.26
N SER A 128 10.50 -28.57 -12.39
CA SER A 128 9.05 -28.74 -12.43
C SER A 128 8.67 -30.21 -12.25
N TYR A 129 7.74 -30.49 -11.34
CA TYR A 129 7.22 -31.85 -11.09
C TYR A 129 5.74 -31.97 -11.46
N ILE A 130 5.36 -33.13 -12.00
CA ILE A 130 3.96 -33.47 -12.30
C ILE A 130 3.57 -34.60 -11.34
N PHE A 131 2.52 -34.39 -10.55
CA PHE A 131 2.03 -35.40 -9.62
C PHE A 131 1.11 -36.40 -10.32
N PRO A 132 1.16 -37.70 -9.97
CA PRO A 132 0.22 -38.66 -10.51
C PRO A 132 -1.21 -38.26 -10.11
N GLY A 133 -2.09 -38.03 -11.09
CA GLY A 133 -3.47 -37.59 -10.87
C GLY A 133 -3.73 -36.09 -11.09
N ASP A 134 -2.68 -35.25 -11.22
CA ASP A 134 -2.81 -33.86 -11.64
C ASP A 134 -1.93 -33.60 -12.87
N GLY A 135 -2.54 -33.17 -13.98
CA GLY A 135 -1.82 -32.82 -15.20
C GLY A 135 -1.10 -31.46 -15.13
N ALA A 136 -1.19 -30.74 -14.01
CA ALA A 136 -0.50 -29.48 -13.79
C ALA A 136 0.97 -29.66 -13.38
N SER A 137 1.79 -28.72 -13.81
CA SER A 137 3.20 -28.65 -13.47
C SER A 137 3.39 -27.85 -12.18
N HIS A 138 4.05 -28.43 -11.18
CA HIS A 138 4.34 -27.80 -9.89
C HIS A 138 5.80 -27.41 -9.86
N THR A 139 6.06 -26.11 -9.82
CA THR A 139 7.42 -25.57 -9.85
C THR A 139 7.68 -24.82 -8.57
N LYS A 140 8.78 -25.14 -7.89
CA LYS A 140 9.22 -24.39 -6.71
C LYS A 140 10.07 -23.21 -7.14
N VAL A 141 9.72 -22.02 -6.66
CA VAL A 141 10.25 -20.74 -7.13
C VAL A 141 10.73 -19.93 -5.95
N HIS A 142 11.94 -19.37 -6.06
CA HIS A 142 12.49 -18.38 -5.14
C HIS A 142 12.38 -17.02 -5.82
N PHE A 143 11.73 -16.07 -5.18
CA PHE A 143 11.44 -14.77 -5.77
C PHE A 143 11.49 -13.66 -4.74
N ARG A 144 11.63 -12.43 -5.22
CA ARG A 144 11.50 -11.22 -4.40
C ARG A 144 10.20 -10.52 -4.72
N PHE A 145 9.49 -10.13 -3.68
CA PHE A 145 8.24 -9.40 -3.79
C PHE A 145 8.37 -8.01 -3.18
N VAL A 146 7.75 -7.01 -3.80
CA VAL A 146 7.64 -5.67 -3.24
C VAL A 146 6.50 -5.68 -2.23
N VAL A 147 6.83 -5.41 -0.98
CA VAL A 147 5.88 -5.41 0.14
C VAL A 147 5.86 -4.01 0.76
N PHE A 148 4.65 -3.52 1.01
CA PHE A 148 4.44 -2.33 1.83
C PHE A 148 4.48 -2.73 3.31
N HIS A 149 5.53 -2.26 3.97
CA HIS A 149 5.81 -2.50 5.37
C HIS A 149 6.65 -1.30 5.87
N PRO A 150 5.99 -0.20 6.26
CA PRO A 150 6.67 0.99 6.73
C PRO A 150 7.38 0.69 8.05
N PHE A 151 8.48 1.40 8.30
CA PHE A 151 9.21 1.23 9.56
C PHE A 151 8.57 2.05 10.68
N LEU A 152 8.73 1.60 11.92
CA LEU A 152 8.34 2.39 13.10
C LEU A 152 9.11 3.72 13.12
N GLU A 153 8.42 4.80 13.45
CA GLU A 153 8.89 6.19 13.36
C GLU A 153 9.02 6.75 11.94
N GLU A 154 8.50 6.07 10.91
CA GLU A 154 8.43 6.63 9.56
C GLU A 154 7.37 7.73 9.45
N ILE A 155 7.71 8.85 8.80
CA ILE A 155 6.77 9.92 8.50
C ILE A 155 6.17 9.66 7.11
N LEU A 156 4.85 9.47 7.08
CA LEU A 156 4.07 9.24 5.87
C LEU A 156 3.07 10.38 5.65
N VAL A 157 2.60 10.50 4.41
CA VAL A 157 1.55 11.46 4.04
C VAL A 157 0.40 10.66 3.45
N GLY A 158 -0.79 10.85 4.01
CA GLY A 158 -2.03 10.24 3.57
C GLY A 158 -3.16 11.26 3.50
N LYS A 159 -4.36 10.80 3.16
CA LYS A 159 -5.58 11.61 3.15
C LYS A 159 -6.53 11.13 4.22
N ILE A 160 -7.21 12.05 4.89
CA ILE A 160 -8.24 11.69 5.87
C ILE A 160 -9.39 11.01 5.11
N LYS A 161 -9.73 9.77 5.49
CA LYS A 161 -10.85 9.02 4.90
C LYS A 161 -12.14 9.39 5.60
N TYR A 162 -12.14 9.30 6.93
CA TYR A 162 -13.21 9.74 7.82
C TYR A 162 -12.65 9.86 9.23
N CYS A 163 -13.39 10.55 10.09
CA CYS A 163 -13.09 10.69 11.51
C CYS A 163 -14.15 9.93 12.31
N SER A 164 -13.74 9.32 13.42
CA SER A 164 -14.62 8.61 14.33
C SER A 164 -14.21 8.92 15.78
N GLN A 165 -15.01 8.48 16.75
CA GLN A 165 -14.65 8.60 18.17
C GLN A 165 -13.40 7.77 18.53
N GLU A 166 -13.11 6.70 17.76
CA GLU A 166 -11.90 5.88 17.91
C GLU A 166 -10.65 6.61 17.41
N GLY A 167 -10.80 7.65 16.59
CA GLY A 167 -9.71 8.48 16.09
C GLY A 167 -9.89 8.94 14.64
N VAL A 168 -8.79 9.33 14.01
CA VAL A 168 -8.75 9.76 12.60
C VAL A 168 -8.32 8.60 11.73
N HIS A 169 -9.15 8.21 10.75
CA HIS A 169 -8.80 7.17 9.78
C HIS A 169 -8.18 7.77 8.53
N VAL A 170 -7.01 7.26 8.15
CA VAL A 170 -6.21 7.79 7.04
C VAL A 170 -6.11 6.75 5.92
N THR A 171 -6.21 7.21 4.67
CA THR A 171 -5.98 6.39 3.48
C THR A 171 -4.76 6.89 2.71
N MET A 172 -3.95 5.97 2.21
CA MET A 172 -2.88 6.25 1.23
C MET A 172 -3.27 5.77 -0.18
N GLY A 173 -4.55 5.45 -0.39
CA GLY A 173 -5.13 5.06 -1.67
C GLY A 173 -5.01 3.58 -2.02
N PHE A 174 -3.91 2.92 -1.64
CA PHE A 174 -3.73 1.45 -1.74
C PHE A 174 -3.83 0.72 -0.39
N PHE A 175 -3.74 1.46 0.71
CA PHE A 175 -3.87 0.97 2.08
C PHE A 175 -4.74 1.97 2.85
N ASP A 176 -5.74 1.45 3.56
CA ASP A 176 -6.81 2.24 4.20
C ASP A 176 -6.88 2.01 5.73
N ASP A 177 -6.23 0.98 6.25
CA ASP A 177 -6.32 0.55 7.65
C ASP A 177 -5.25 1.27 8.49
N ILE A 178 -5.29 2.61 8.47
CA ILE A 178 -4.41 3.49 9.27
C ILE A 178 -5.28 4.26 10.26
N LEU A 179 -4.97 4.13 11.54
CA LEU A 179 -5.68 4.78 12.64
C LEU A 179 -4.74 5.71 13.41
N ILE A 180 -5.16 6.94 13.62
CA ILE A 180 -4.51 7.86 14.57
C ILE A 180 -5.44 7.97 15.78
N PRO A 181 -5.09 7.35 16.91
CA PRO A 181 -5.95 7.33 18.08
C PRO A 181 -5.95 8.71 18.75
N PRO A 182 -7.02 9.07 19.49
CA PRO A 182 -7.20 10.39 20.08
C PRO A 182 -6.11 10.78 21.08
N GLU A 183 -5.50 9.81 21.75
CA GLU A 183 -4.37 10.02 22.67
C GLU A 183 -3.12 10.52 21.94
N SER A 184 -3.01 10.23 20.64
CA SER A 184 -1.90 10.62 19.77
C SER A 184 -2.21 11.82 18.86
N LEU A 185 -3.36 12.47 19.08
CA LEU A 185 -3.69 13.75 18.48
C LEU A 185 -3.02 14.93 19.22
N GLN A 186 -2.99 16.09 18.57
CA GLN A 186 -2.45 17.32 19.15
C GLN A 186 -3.36 17.82 20.26
N GLN A 187 -2.79 18.09 21.43
CA GLN A 187 -3.55 18.59 22.58
C GLN A 187 -3.54 20.11 22.58
N PRO A 188 -4.67 20.78 22.87
CA PRO A 188 -6.00 20.22 23.19
C PRO A 188 -6.83 19.83 21.93
N ALA A 189 -7.21 18.55 21.82
CA ALA A 189 -8.11 18.06 20.77
C ALA A 189 -9.51 17.78 21.33
N LYS A 190 -10.54 18.13 20.57
CA LYS A 190 -11.95 17.80 20.87
C LYS A 190 -12.58 17.10 19.68
N PHE A 191 -13.51 16.18 19.97
CA PHE A 191 -14.29 15.51 18.95
C PHE A 191 -15.71 16.08 18.96
N ASP A 192 -16.18 16.51 17.78
CA ASP A 192 -17.58 16.87 17.58
C ASP A 192 -18.33 15.67 17.01
N GLU A 193 -19.25 15.10 17.81
CA GLU A 193 -20.07 13.95 17.40
C GLU A 193 -21.12 14.32 16.34
N ALA A 194 -21.60 15.57 16.32
CA ALA A 194 -22.61 16.01 15.37
C ALA A 194 -22.02 16.13 13.95
N GLU A 195 -20.79 16.63 13.85
CA GLU A 195 -20.10 16.80 12.56
C GLU A 195 -19.19 15.61 12.21
N GLN A 196 -18.89 14.72 13.17
CA GLN A 196 -17.91 13.63 13.06
C GLN A 196 -16.54 14.17 12.61
N VAL A 197 -16.08 15.24 13.25
CA VAL A 197 -14.82 15.94 12.95
C VAL A 197 -14.01 16.10 14.23
N TRP A 198 -12.69 15.91 14.10
CA TRP A 198 -11.73 16.26 15.14
C TRP A 198 -11.29 17.71 14.95
N LEU A 199 -11.32 18.48 16.03
CA LEU A 199 -10.84 19.85 16.08
C LEU A 199 -9.64 19.95 17.03
N TRP A 200 -8.68 20.79 16.66
CA TRP A 200 -7.54 21.15 17.48
C TRP A 200 -7.64 22.63 17.83
N GLU A 201 -7.70 22.96 19.13
CA GLU A 201 -7.73 24.35 19.58
C GLU A 201 -6.29 24.85 19.77
N TYR A 202 -5.85 25.73 18.88
CA TYR A 202 -4.53 26.34 18.94
C TYR A 202 -4.61 27.69 19.67
N GLU A 203 -4.06 27.76 20.88
CA GLU A 203 -3.99 29.00 21.65
C GLU A 203 -2.86 29.91 21.13
N THR A 204 -3.22 31.13 20.73
CA THR A 204 -2.28 32.20 20.39
C THR A 204 -2.50 33.43 21.27
N ASP A 205 -1.55 34.36 21.26
CA ASP A 205 -1.66 35.63 22.00
C ASP A 205 -2.87 36.49 21.54
N GLU A 206 -3.45 36.21 20.37
CA GLU A 206 -4.61 36.90 19.79
C GLU A 206 -5.94 36.15 20.01
N GLY A 207 -5.92 34.94 20.58
CA GLY A 207 -7.09 34.12 20.85
C GLY A 207 -6.90 32.62 20.57
N ALA A 208 -7.93 31.82 20.86
CA ALA A 208 -7.99 30.42 20.48
C ALA A 208 -8.46 30.28 19.03
N HIS A 209 -7.69 29.56 18.22
CA HIS A 209 -8.02 29.24 16.83
C HIS A 209 -8.40 27.76 16.70
N ASP A 210 -9.62 27.50 16.24
CA ASP A 210 -10.10 26.14 16.04
C ASP A 210 -9.70 25.65 14.65
N LEU A 211 -8.87 24.60 14.60
CA LEU A 211 -8.41 23.97 13.38
C LEU A 211 -9.10 22.62 13.20
N TYR A 212 -9.95 22.55 12.19
CA TYR A 212 -10.73 21.36 11.85
C TYR A 212 -9.94 20.39 10.98
N MET A 213 -10.15 19.09 11.20
CA MET A 213 -9.62 18.02 10.36
C MET A 213 -10.68 17.52 9.39
N ASP A 214 -10.74 18.14 8.22
CA ASP A 214 -11.73 17.81 7.19
C ASP A 214 -11.41 16.52 6.42
N GLN A 215 -12.46 15.85 5.96
CA GLN A 215 -12.32 14.66 5.12
C GLN A 215 -11.65 14.98 3.78
N GLY A 216 -10.72 14.13 3.36
CA GLY A 216 -10.00 14.26 2.09
C GLY A 216 -8.77 15.16 2.13
N GLU A 217 -8.53 15.86 3.25
CA GLU A 217 -7.31 16.66 3.41
C GLU A 217 -6.07 15.80 3.60
N GLU A 218 -4.93 16.33 3.14
CA GLU A 218 -3.64 15.67 3.26
C GLU A 218 -3.05 15.88 4.65
N ILE A 219 -2.83 14.76 5.35
CA ILE A 219 -2.30 14.70 6.70
C ILE A 219 -0.94 14.02 6.70
N ARG A 220 0.03 14.63 7.36
CA ARG A 220 1.34 14.06 7.64
C ARG A 220 1.32 13.44 9.03
N PHE A 221 1.56 12.15 9.11
CA PHE A 221 1.58 11.41 10.37
C PHE A 221 2.86 10.59 10.48
N ARG A 222 3.20 10.21 11.70
CA ARG A 222 4.29 9.28 11.95
C ARG A 222 3.72 7.94 12.36
N VAL A 223 4.24 6.84 11.80
CA VAL A 223 3.88 5.49 12.23
C VAL A 223 4.53 5.21 13.58
N THR A 224 3.74 4.89 14.60
CA THR A 224 4.25 4.60 15.96
C THR A 224 4.17 3.12 16.27
N ASP A 225 3.14 2.44 15.78
CA ASP A 225 2.93 1.02 16.04
C ASP A 225 2.27 0.32 14.84
N GLU A 226 2.41 -0.99 14.78
CA GLU A 226 1.79 -1.84 13.77
C GLU A 226 1.18 -3.10 14.41
N VAL A 227 -0.01 -3.48 13.94
CA VAL A 227 -0.75 -4.60 14.49
C VAL A 227 -1.09 -5.58 13.38
N PHE A 228 -0.65 -6.83 13.56
CA PHE A 228 -1.03 -7.95 12.70
C PHE A 228 -2.04 -8.84 13.43
N VAL A 229 -3.22 -9.00 12.84
CA VAL A 229 -4.24 -9.92 13.35
C VAL A 229 -4.25 -11.18 12.49
N ASP A 230 -4.07 -12.34 13.12
CA ASP A 230 -4.24 -13.61 12.42
C ASP A 230 -5.73 -13.85 12.15
N THR A 231 -6.11 -13.79 10.87
CA THR A 231 -7.48 -14.01 10.41
C THR A 231 -7.76 -15.47 10.05
N SER A 232 -6.89 -16.39 10.50
CA SER A 232 -7.12 -17.82 10.36
C SER A 232 -8.44 -18.23 11.04
N PRO A 233 -9.28 -19.05 10.38
CA PRO A 233 -10.57 -19.43 10.94
C PRO A 233 -10.34 -20.21 12.24
N THR A 234 -10.73 -19.62 13.36
CA THR A 234 -10.60 -20.25 14.67
C THR A 234 -11.72 -21.27 14.85
N GLY A 235 -11.37 -22.55 14.70
CA GLY A 235 -12.25 -23.68 15.03
C GLY A 235 -13.00 -24.26 13.82
N PRO A 236 -13.35 -25.55 13.87
CA PRO A 236 -14.09 -26.17 12.78
C PRO A 236 -15.44 -25.46 12.69
N ALA A 237 -15.74 -24.90 11.51
CA ALA A 237 -17.11 -24.59 11.14
C ALA A 237 -17.92 -25.85 11.43
N ALA A 238 -18.71 -25.82 12.50
CA ALA A 238 -19.59 -26.90 12.86
C ALA A 238 -20.57 -27.04 11.69
N ALA A 239 -20.30 -27.97 10.80
CA ALA A 239 -21.34 -28.66 10.07
C ALA A 239 -22.30 -29.17 11.14
N THR A 240 -23.39 -28.41 11.37
CA THR A 240 -24.45 -28.86 12.24
C THR A 240 -24.96 -30.16 11.64
N PRO A 241 -24.87 -31.31 12.33
CA PRO A 241 -25.52 -32.51 11.85
C PRO A 241 -27.01 -32.23 11.88
N GLU A 242 -27.65 -32.50 10.75
CA GLU A 242 -29.11 -32.59 10.62
C GLU A 242 -29.66 -33.44 11.76
N ASN A 243 -30.25 -32.80 12.77
CA ASN A 243 -31.07 -33.50 13.75
C ASN A 243 -32.51 -33.50 13.26
N ALA A 244 -33.04 -34.71 13.24
CA ALA A 244 -34.36 -35.11 12.79
C ALA A 244 -35.50 -34.19 13.26
N ALA A 245 -36.49 -34.09 12.37
CA ALA A 245 -37.75 -33.39 12.57
C ALA A 245 -38.46 -33.71 13.90
N GLN A 246 -38.93 -32.66 14.59
CA GLN A 246 -40.20 -32.68 15.31
C GLN A 246 -40.92 -31.32 15.16
N PRO A 247 -42.23 -31.30 14.81
CA PRO A 247 -42.99 -30.07 14.59
C PRO A 247 -43.68 -29.59 15.88
N GLY A 248 -43.54 -28.30 16.22
CA GLY A 248 -44.44 -27.68 17.20
C GLY A 248 -43.89 -26.46 17.95
N GLN A 249 -44.53 -25.33 17.68
CA GLN A 249 -44.67 -24.12 18.51
C GLN A 249 -43.56 -23.06 18.55
N SER A 250 -44.06 -21.85 18.32
CA SER A 250 -43.44 -20.55 18.10
C SER A 250 -43.00 -19.90 19.41
N THR A 251 -41.85 -19.21 19.39
CA THR A 251 -41.60 -17.83 19.88
C THR A 251 -40.11 -17.63 20.11
N ALA A 252 -39.51 -16.63 19.44
CA ALA A 252 -38.47 -15.71 19.96
C ALA A 252 -37.63 -15.09 18.83
N ALA A 253 -37.59 -13.75 18.87
CA ALA A 253 -36.55 -12.80 18.40
C ALA A 253 -36.01 -12.87 16.95
N PRO A 254 -35.86 -11.71 16.27
CA PRO A 254 -35.07 -11.63 15.05
C PRO A 254 -33.61 -11.95 15.40
N ALA A 255 -32.99 -12.81 14.59
CA ALA A 255 -31.56 -13.04 14.60
C ALA A 255 -30.83 -11.70 14.49
N GLU A 256 -30.09 -11.35 15.54
CA GLU A 256 -29.07 -10.32 15.45
C GLU A 256 -28.06 -10.80 14.41
N GLU A 257 -28.02 -10.11 13.26
CA GLU A 257 -26.85 -10.13 12.39
C GLU A 257 -25.66 -9.72 13.26
N SER A 258 -24.90 -10.68 13.74
CA SER A 258 -23.53 -10.45 14.13
C SER A 258 -22.81 -10.02 12.85
N THR A 259 -22.80 -8.72 12.57
CA THR A 259 -21.76 -8.07 11.78
C THR A 259 -20.46 -8.39 12.49
N GLU A 260 -19.88 -9.55 12.18
CA GLU A 260 -18.47 -9.82 12.40
C GLU A 260 -17.75 -8.71 11.63
N LYS A 261 -17.37 -7.65 12.35
CA LYS A 261 -16.36 -6.73 11.86
C LYS A 261 -15.14 -7.61 11.64
N LYS A 262 -14.93 -8.06 10.40
CA LYS A 262 -13.68 -8.71 10.01
C LYS A 262 -12.59 -7.72 10.34
N GLU A 263 -11.88 -7.97 11.43
CA GLU A 263 -10.74 -7.16 11.83
C GLU A 263 -9.75 -7.13 10.67
N ALA A 264 -9.24 -5.94 10.36
CA ALA A 264 -8.26 -5.79 9.31
C ALA A 264 -7.01 -6.62 9.68
N PRO A 265 -6.49 -7.46 8.77
CA PRO A 265 -5.36 -8.34 9.08
C PRO A 265 -4.05 -7.57 9.33
N TYR A 266 -3.97 -6.32 8.87
CA TYR A 266 -2.86 -5.42 9.10
C TYR A 266 -3.39 -4.01 9.33
N THR A 267 -3.08 -3.44 10.50
CA THR A 267 -3.48 -2.09 10.90
C THR A 267 -2.24 -1.32 11.30
N LEU A 268 -2.12 -0.08 10.82
CA LEU A 268 -1.06 0.85 11.21
C LEU A 268 -1.60 1.87 12.21
N ILE A 269 -0.84 2.13 13.26
CA ILE A 269 -1.16 3.15 14.26
C ILE A 269 -0.21 4.33 14.09
N GLY A 270 -0.79 5.51 13.88
CA GLY A 270 -0.04 6.74 13.65
C GLY A 270 -0.17 7.76 14.79
N THR A 271 0.75 8.72 14.82
CA THR A 271 0.73 9.89 15.71
C THR A 271 0.89 11.18 14.93
N ILE A 272 0.28 12.26 15.45
CA ILE A 272 0.45 13.63 14.94
C ILE A 272 0.78 14.64 16.05
N CYS A 273 1.10 14.16 17.27
CA CYS A 273 1.32 15.01 18.43
C CYS A 273 2.54 15.93 18.31
N GLU A 274 3.48 15.62 17.41
CA GLU A 274 4.71 16.38 17.25
C GLU A 274 4.56 17.59 16.33
N PRO A 275 5.32 18.67 16.58
CA PRO A 275 5.32 19.84 15.71
C PRO A 275 5.82 19.48 14.31
N GLY A 276 5.12 19.97 13.28
CA GLY A 276 5.39 19.64 11.88
C GLY A 276 4.65 18.40 11.35
N LEU A 277 3.86 17.72 12.20
CA LEU A 277 2.88 16.69 11.83
C LEU A 277 1.45 17.26 11.90
N GLY A 278 0.48 16.55 11.34
CA GLY A 278 -0.89 17.04 11.13
C GLY A 278 -1.14 17.46 9.69
N LEU A 279 -2.15 18.29 9.46
CA LEU A 279 -2.54 18.68 8.10
C LEU A 279 -1.42 19.48 7.44
N LEU A 280 -1.19 19.25 6.15
CA LEU A 280 -0.17 20.01 5.40
C LEU A 280 -0.50 21.50 5.32
N SER A 281 -1.81 21.84 5.36
CA SER A 281 -2.30 23.22 5.39
C SER A 281 -1.86 23.99 6.64
N TRP A 282 -1.63 23.32 7.76
CA TRP A 282 -1.21 23.97 9.01
C TRP A 282 0.23 24.47 8.99
N TRP A 283 1.08 23.91 8.12
CA TRP A 283 2.53 24.15 8.13
C TRP A 283 3.04 24.87 6.88
N ASN A 284 2.23 25.01 5.83
CA ASN A 284 2.59 25.73 4.62
C ASN A 284 2.35 27.24 4.83
N ASN A 285 3.41 27.95 5.24
CA ASN A 285 3.54 29.41 5.11
C ASN A 285 4.18 29.79 3.77
#